data_AF-A0A7C4UJY5-F1
#
_entry.id   AF-A0A7C4UJY5-F1
#
_cell.length_a   1.000
_cell.length_b   1.000
_cell.length_c   1.000
_cell.angle_alpha   90.00
_cell.angle_beta   90.00
_cell.angle_gamma   90.00
#
_symmetry.space_group_name_H-M   'P 1'
#
loop_
_entity.id
_entity.type
_entity.pdbx_description
1 polymer ?
#
loop_
_entity_poly.entity_id
_entity_poly.type
_entity_poly.pdbx_seq_one_letter_code
_entity_poly.pdbx_strand_id
1 'polypeptide(L)'
;MKNVLFVVSEWGYWGEELIGPLEACDKAGYKIDWVTPTGQKPTPLSVSMDPSYIDPPLGRPVTSPEMAEKVRLFNASGRLDSPKSLKQWFPQRAYPSSATYLRDMEAYHQRVDQIVQEELTKYDALVIVGGSGALVDLANNSRVHDLVLGFVKLNKPIAAECYGVSCLAFARDIREKRSLLEGRRVTGHPLDYDYLDGTGFEGPHFTDGSKKGFGEGYVNFGAPFYPLE
;
A
#
# COMPACT_ATOMS: atom_id res chain seq x y z
N MET A 1 -19.40 15.64 -3.81
CA MET A 1 -18.53 15.02 -2.78
C MET A 1 -17.47 14.20 -3.50
N LYS A 2 -16.19 14.38 -3.17
CA LYS A 2 -15.08 13.63 -3.78
C LYS A 2 -14.92 12.28 -3.09
N ASN A 3 -14.46 11.26 -3.82
CA ASN A 3 -14.27 9.90 -3.31
C ASN A 3 -12.81 9.46 -3.50
N VAL A 4 -12.09 9.16 -2.43
CA VAL A 4 -10.67 8.81 -2.47
C VAL A 4 -10.50 7.35 -2.08
N LEU A 5 -9.73 6.61 -2.89
CA LEU A 5 -9.41 5.22 -2.63
C LEU A 5 -8.06 5.14 -1.92
N PHE A 6 -8.02 4.52 -0.74
CA PHE A 6 -6.79 4.28 0.01
C PHE A 6 -6.36 2.82 -0.13
N VAL A 7 -5.13 2.60 -0.60
CA VAL A 7 -4.46 1.29 -0.63
C VAL A 7 -3.57 1.19 0.60
N VAL A 8 -3.75 0.13 1.37
CA VAL A 8 -3.00 -0.11 2.61
C VAL A 8 -2.45 -1.53 2.61
N SER A 9 -1.23 -1.70 3.13
CA SER A 9 -0.60 -3.01 3.27
C SER A 9 -1.23 -3.83 4.39
N GLU A 10 -1.42 -5.13 4.17
CA GLU A 10 -1.81 -6.11 5.20
C GLU A 10 -0.63 -6.52 6.08
N TRP A 11 0.58 -6.04 5.77
CA TRP A 11 1.84 -6.40 6.43
C TRP A 11 2.46 -5.27 7.27
N GLY A 12 1.68 -4.23 7.57
CA GLY A 12 2.12 -3.09 8.38
C GLY A 12 2.15 -1.78 7.60
N TYR A 13 1.35 -0.80 8.04
CA TYR A 13 1.46 0.58 7.58
C TYR A 13 2.11 1.48 8.64
N TRP A 14 2.75 2.57 8.22
CA TRP A 14 3.21 3.58 9.17
C TRP A 14 2.04 4.47 9.60
N GLY A 15 1.79 4.57 10.90
CA GLY A 15 0.58 5.22 11.44
C GLY A 15 0.35 6.64 10.92
N GLU A 16 1.37 7.50 10.95
CA GLU A 16 1.26 8.89 10.50
C GLU A 16 1.01 9.02 8.99
N GLU A 17 1.57 8.13 8.17
CA GLU A 17 1.37 8.10 6.71
C GLU A 17 -0.05 7.69 6.33
N LEU A 18 -0.80 7.08 7.25
CA LEU A 18 -2.24 6.87 7.08
C LEU A 18 -3.04 8.07 7.62
N ILE A 19 -2.76 8.49 8.85
CA ILE A 19 -3.56 9.51 9.56
C ILE A 19 -3.45 10.88 8.89
N GLY A 20 -2.27 11.29 8.43
CA GLY A 20 -2.07 12.60 7.80
C GLY A 20 -2.97 12.83 6.58
N PRO A 21 -2.90 11.98 5.54
CA PRO A 21 -3.79 12.09 4.37
C PRO A 21 -5.26 11.89 4.72
N LEU A 22 -5.56 11.01 5.68
CA LEU A 22 -6.93 10.77 6.13
C LEU A 22 -7.54 12.01 6.76
N GLU A 23 -6.84 12.67 7.70
CA GLU A 23 -7.32 13.90 8.35
C GLU A 23 -7.50 15.03 7.33
N ALA A 24 -6.60 15.12 6.33
CA ALA A 24 -6.74 16.08 5.23
C ALA A 24 -8.01 15.81 4.39
N CYS A 25 -8.30 14.54 4.08
CA CYS A 25 -9.51 14.15 3.36
C CYS A 25 -10.79 14.36 4.19
N ASP A 26 -10.78 13.97 5.46
CA ASP A 26 -11.90 14.15 6.39
C ASP A 26 -12.22 15.66 6.54
N LYS A 27 -11.20 16.51 6.70
CA LYS A 27 -11.35 17.98 6.75
C LYS A 27 -11.93 18.56 5.45
N ALA A 28 -11.61 17.97 4.31
CA ALA A 28 -12.15 18.36 3.01
C ALA A 28 -13.56 17.79 2.73
N GLY A 29 -14.10 16.95 3.63
CA GLY A 29 -15.40 16.30 3.46
C GLY A 29 -15.40 15.25 2.36
N TYR A 30 -14.27 14.59 2.12
CA TYR A 30 -14.15 13.54 1.12
C TYR A 30 -14.64 12.20 1.67
N LYS A 31 -15.25 11.39 0.81
CA LYS A 31 -15.53 9.99 1.12
C LYS A 31 -14.26 9.18 0.95
N ILE A 32 -14.00 8.26 1.87
CA ILE A 32 -12.89 7.30 1.80
C ILE A 32 -13.44 5.89 1.60
N ASP A 33 -12.88 5.18 0.61
CA ASP A 33 -12.99 3.73 0.51
C ASP A 33 -11.60 3.11 0.72
N TRP A 34 -11.54 1.96 1.37
CA TRP A 34 -10.30 1.24 1.65
C TRP A 34 -10.16 0.02 0.75
N VAL A 35 -8.93 -0.29 0.35
CA VAL A 35 -8.60 -1.51 -0.38
C VAL A 35 -7.28 -2.08 0.11
N THR A 36 -7.21 -3.40 0.24
CA THR A 36 -6.01 -4.16 0.58
C THR A 36 -5.81 -5.33 -0.39
N PRO A 37 -4.63 -5.95 -0.46
CA PRO A 37 -4.37 -7.05 -1.39
C PRO A 37 -5.38 -8.19 -1.35
N THR A 38 -5.79 -8.62 -0.16
CA THR A 38 -6.69 -9.76 0.02
C THR A 38 -8.00 -9.39 0.73
N GLY A 39 -8.15 -8.16 1.21
CA GLY A 39 -9.34 -7.68 1.92
C GLY A 39 -9.25 -7.88 3.43
N GLN A 40 -8.06 -8.24 3.95
CA GLN A 40 -7.83 -8.35 5.39
C GLN A 40 -7.63 -6.97 6.01
N LYS A 41 -7.96 -6.86 7.30
CA LYS A 41 -7.72 -5.65 8.08
C LYS A 41 -6.21 -5.37 8.14
N PRO A 42 -5.74 -4.21 7.64
CA PRO A 42 -4.34 -3.84 7.77
C PRO A 42 -4.05 -3.41 9.21
N THR A 43 -2.82 -3.66 9.68
CA THR A 43 -2.37 -3.29 11.02
C THR A 43 -1.31 -2.19 10.96
N PRO A 44 -1.30 -1.24 11.92
CA PRO A 44 -0.21 -0.29 12.04
C PRO A 44 1.05 -1.01 12.51
N LEU A 45 2.22 -0.61 12.02
CA LEU A 45 3.51 -1.03 12.56
C LEU A 45 3.59 -0.60 14.02
N SER A 46 3.89 -1.52 14.93
CA SER A 46 3.92 -1.26 16.38
C SER A 46 4.78 -0.05 16.77
N VAL A 47 5.97 0.09 16.18
CA VAL A 47 6.88 1.22 16.40
C VAL A 47 6.32 2.57 15.94
N SER A 48 5.42 2.57 14.94
CA SER A 48 4.74 3.78 14.47
C SER A 48 3.63 4.26 15.43
N MET A 49 3.37 3.50 16.50
CA MET A 49 2.46 3.86 17.60
C MET A 49 3.20 4.04 18.93
N ASP A 50 4.53 4.06 18.93
CA ASP A 50 5.33 4.20 20.15
C ASP A 50 6.12 5.51 20.14
N PRO A 51 5.74 6.51 20.96
CA PRO A 51 6.47 7.77 21.04
C PRO A 51 7.83 7.65 21.74
N SER A 52 8.12 6.52 22.38
CA SER A 52 9.42 6.23 22.99
C SER A 52 10.39 5.53 22.03
N TYR A 53 9.89 5.06 20.88
CA TYR A 53 10.71 4.46 19.85
C TYR A 53 11.73 5.46 19.30
N ILE A 54 13.00 5.05 19.28
CA ILE A 54 14.09 5.82 18.68
C ILE A 54 14.38 5.20 17.32
N ASP A 55 14.12 5.97 16.27
CA ASP A 55 14.45 5.60 14.90
C ASP A 55 15.99 5.49 14.77
N PRO A 56 16.56 4.31 14.44
CA PRO A 56 18.00 4.14 14.42
C PRO A 56 18.73 5.03 13.41
N PRO A 57 18.23 5.18 12.15
CA PRO A 57 18.82 6.12 11.19
C PRO A 57 18.84 7.58 11.69
N LEU A 58 17.77 8.04 12.33
CA LEU A 58 17.62 9.45 12.75
C LEU A 58 18.09 9.73 14.18
N GLY A 59 18.32 8.69 14.99
CA GLY A 59 18.75 8.79 16.39
C GLY A 59 17.78 9.56 17.30
N ARG A 60 16.49 9.61 16.96
CA ARG A 60 15.47 10.39 17.69
C ARG A 60 14.08 9.76 17.60
N PRO A 61 13.13 10.17 18.47
CA PRO A 61 11.73 9.83 18.28
C PRO A 61 11.17 10.40 16.97
N VAL A 62 10.40 9.57 16.27
CA VAL A 62 9.75 9.91 15.00
C VAL A 62 8.23 9.95 15.09
N THR A 63 7.67 9.52 16.22
CA THR A 63 6.22 9.51 16.49
C THR A 63 5.93 10.39 17.69
N SER A 64 5.04 11.37 17.55
CA SER A 64 4.59 12.17 18.71
C SER A 64 3.58 11.38 19.58
N PRO A 65 3.46 11.67 20.90
CA PRO A 65 2.44 11.05 21.73
C PRO A 65 1.01 11.27 21.21
N GLU A 66 0.73 12.44 20.65
CA GLU A 66 -0.56 12.76 20.01
C GLU A 66 -0.81 11.86 18.81
N MET A 67 0.16 11.73 17.90
CA MET A 67 0.03 10.89 16.71
C MET A 67 -0.14 9.42 17.08
N ALA A 68 0.66 8.91 18.02
CA ALA A 68 0.54 7.56 18.53
C ALA A 68 -0.89 7.27 19.03
N GLU A 69 -1.48 8.21 19.77
CA GLU A 69 -2.85 8.07 20.26
C GLU A 69 -3.88 8.11 19.13
N LYS A 70 -3.75 9.03 18.18
CA LYS A 70 -4.62 9.09 16.99
C LYS A 70 -4.63 7.77 16.22
N VAL A 71 -3.46 7.17 16.00
CA VAL A 71 -3.34 5.89 15.28
C VAL A 71 -4.05 4.77 16.05
N ARG A 72 -3.85 4.68 17.37
CA ARG A 72 -4.53 3.67 18.21
C ARG A 72 -6.04 3.83 18.18
N LEU A 73 -6.54 5.05 18.40
CA LEU A 73 -7.98 5.35 18.37
C LEU A 73 -8.58 5.04 17.00
N PHE A 74 -7.90 5.40 15.92
CA PHE A 74 -8.35 5.10 14.57
C PHE A 74 -8.36 3.59 14.28
N ASN A 75 -7.31 2.86 14.63
CA ASN A 75 -7.24 1.40 14.44
C ASN A 75 -8.34 0.65 15.23
N ALA A 76 -8.73 1.20 16.38
CA ALA A 76 -9.84 0.69 17.21
C ALA A 76 -11.23 1.15 16.73
N SER A 77 -11.32 2.14 15.83
CA SER A 77 -12.60 2.74 15.41
C SER A 77 -13.47 1.86 14.50
N GLY A 78 -12.88 0.79 13.95
CA GLY A 78 -13.52 -0.09 12.98
C GLY A 78 -13.59 0.45 11.54
N ARG A 79 -13.11 1.68 11.28
CA ARG A 79 -13.10 2.28 9.93
C ARG A 79 -12.33 1.46 8.89
N LEU A 80 -11.37 0.64 9.33
CA LEU A 80 -10.53 -0.23 8.49
C LEU A 80 -10.90 -1.72 8.53
N ASP A 81 -12.01 -2.11 9.18
CA ASP A 81 -12.31 -3.53 9.44
C ASP A 81 -12.83 -4.29 8.22
N SER A 82 -13.20 -3.61 7.14
CA SER A 82 -13.78 -4.25 5.95
C SER A 82 -13.30 -3.59 4.65
N PRO A 83 -11.99 -3.65 4.35
CA PRO A 83 -11.46 -3.12 3.10
C PRO A 83 -11.88 -4.00 1.92
N LYS A 84 -11.93 -3.41 0.72
CA LYS A 84 -12.11 -4.15 -0.52
C LYS A 84 -10.90 -5.05 -0.76
N SER A 85 -11.15 -6.23 -1.31
CA SER A 85 -10.10 -7.18 -1.71
C SER A 85 -9.67 -6.92 -3.15
N LEU A 86 -8.42 -6.50 -3.38
CA LEU A 86 -7.87 -6.42 -4.74
C LEU A 86 -7.94 -7.78 -5.43
N LYS A 87 -7.59 -8.85 -4.71
CA LYS A 87 -7.64 -10.22 -5.22
C LYS A 87 -8.99 -10.60 -5.84
N GLN A 88 -10.09 -10.14 -5.22
CA GLN A 88 -11.44 -10.38 -5.73
C GLN A 88 -11.86 -9.36 -6.79
N TRP A 89 -11.37 -8.12 -6.71
CA TRP A 89 -11.78 -7.03 -7.57
C TRP A 89 -11.11 -7.07 -8.96
N PHE A 90 -9.79 -7.27 -8.98
CA PHE A 90 -8.96 -7.31 -10.19
C PHE A 90 -8.61 -8.74 -10.62
N PRO A 91 -8.56 -9.03 -11.93
CA PRO A 91 -8.20 -10.35 -12.43
C PRO A 91 -6.73 -10.66 -12.18
N GLN A 92 -6.39 -11.95 -12.15
CA GLN A 92 -4.98 -12.39 -12.15
C GLN A 92 -4.46 -12.38 -13.58
N ARG A 93 -3.27 -11.82 -13.80
CA ARG A 93 -2.58 -11.96 -15.09
C ARG A 93 -2.22 -13.43 -15.34
N ALA A 94 -2.52 -13.92 -16.53
CA ALA A 94 -2.23 -15.30 -16.90
C ALA A 94 -0.73 -15.58 -17.00
N TYR A 95 -0.32 -16.79 -16.61
CA TYR A 95 1.05 -17.24 -16.85
C TYR A 95 1.24 -17.60 -18.33
N PRO A 96 2.41 -17.30 -18.94
CA PRO A 96 2.73 -17.72 -20.31
C PRO A 96 2.64 -19.23 -20.55
N SER A 97 2.73 -20.04 -19.50
CA SER A 97 2.57 -21.49 -19.55
C SER A 97 1.12 -21.97 -19.68
N SER A 98 0.12 -21.07 -19.66
CA SER A 98 -1.28 -21.46 -19.85
C SER A 98 -1.51 -22.06 -21.25
N ALA A 99 -2.24 -23.18 -21.31
CA ALA A 99 -2.65 -23.81 -22.57
C ALA A 99 -3.52 -22.89 -23.45
N THR A 100 -4.20 -21.91 -22.83
CA THR A 100 -5.07 -20.93 -23.49
C THR A 100 -4.55 -19.50 -23.33
N TYR A 101 -3.24 -19.31 -23.15
CA TYR A 101 -2.61 -18.04 -22.77
C TYR A 101 -3.15 -16.81 -23.53
N LEU A 102 -3.29 -16.89 -24.86
CA LEU A 102 -3.81 -15.77 -25.65
C LEU A 102 -5.25 -15.39 -25.27
N ARG A 103 -6.11 -16.37 -25.01
CA ARG A 103 -7.51 -16.15 -24.60
C ARG A 103 -7.60 -15.69 -23.15
N ASP A 104 -6.75 -16.23 -22.28
CA ASP A 104 -6.70 -15.81 -20.89
C ASP A 104 -6.22 -14.36 -20.75
N MET A 105 -5.22 -13.96 -21.55
CA MET A 105 -4.74 -12.58 -21.61
C MET A 105 -5.78 -11.64 -22.22
N GLU A 106 -6.51 -12.07 -23.26
CA GLU A 106 -7.63 -11.31 -23.83
C GLU A 106 -8.71 -11.05 -22.76
N ALA A 107 -9.14 -12.09 -22.04
CA ALA A 107 -10.12 -11.98 -20.96
C ALA A 107 -9.62 -11.08 -19.81
N TYR A 108 -8.35 -11.23 -19.43
CA TYR A 108 -7.70 -10.37 -18.44
C TYR A 108 -7.75 -8.90 -18.85
N HIS A 109 -7.35 -8.57 -20.08
CA HIS A 109 -7.35 -7.18 -20.57
C HIS A 109 -8.77 -6.62 -20.68
N GLN A 110 -9.74 -7.38 -21.19
CA GLN A 110 -11.14 -6.98 -21.23
C GLN A 110 -11.67 -6.65 -19.84
N ARG A 111 -11.38 -7.49 -18.84
CA ARG A 111 -11.80 -7.26 -17.47
C ARG A 111 -11.13 -6.04 -16.85
N VAL A 112 -9.82 -5.85 -17.04
CA VAL A 112 -9.11 -4.64 -16.56
C VAL A 112 -9.71 -3.38 -17.19
N ASP A 113 -9.94 -3.37 -18.51
CA ASP A 113 -10.54 -2.23 -19.19
C ASP A 113 -11.95 -1.90 -18.66
N GLN A 114 -12.77 -2.93 -18.40
CA GLN A 114 -14.07 -2.75 -17.77
C GLN A 114 -13.96 -2.12 -16.37
N ILE A 115 -13.06 -2.61 -15.51
CA ILE A 115 -12.83 -2.03 -14.17
C ILE A 115 -12.47 -0.55 -14.30
N VAL A 116 -11.56 -0.21 -15.21
CA VAL A 116 -11.11 1.17 -15.40
C VAL A 116 -12.26 2.07 -15.86
N GLN A 117 -13.06 1.63 -16.83
CA GLN A 117 -14.12 2.45 -17.44
C GLN A 117 -15.37 2.58 -16.55
N GLU A 118 -15.74 1.52 -15.83
CA GLU A 118 -17.02 1.45 -15.12
C GLU A 118 -16.89 1.61 -13.60
N GLU A 119 -15.76 1.22 -13.03
CA GLU A 119 -15.59 1.13 -11.58
C GLU A 119 -14.64 2.19 -11.03
N LEU A 120 -13.45 2.36 -11.62
CA LEU A 120 -12.46 3.36 -11.18
C LEU A 120 -12.90 4.79 -11.49
N THR A 121 -13.84 4.99 -12.41
CA THR A 121 -14.45 6.29 -12.68
C THR A 121 -15.11 6.91 -11.46
N LYS A 122 -15.53 6.09 -10.48
CA LYS A 122 -16.18 6.48 -9.22
C LYS A 122 -15.24 7.09 -8.16
N TYR A 123 -13.93 7.06 -8.38
CA TYR A 123 -12.92 7.62 -7.47
C TYR A 123 -12.27 8.87 -8.05
N ASP A 124 -12.02 9.90 -7.28
CA ASP A 124 -11.36 11.11 -7.74
C ASP A 124 -9.83 11.07 -7.55
N ALA A 125 -9.33 10.26 -6.61
CA ALA A 125 -7.90 10.14 -6.30
C ALA A 125 -7.57 8.78 -5.71
N LEU A 126 -6.29 8.41 -5.80
CA LEU A 126 -5.69 7.23 -5.18
C LEU A 126 -4.65 7.68 -4.15
N VAL A 127 -4.67 7.09 -2.96
CA VAL A 127 -3.62 7.22 -1.94
C VAL A 127 -3.03 5.84 -1.69
N ILE A 128 -1.72 5.71 -1.77
CA ILE A 128 -0.98 4.49 -1.39
C ILE A 128 -0.22 4.81 -0.11
N VAL A 129 -0.71 4.27 0.99
CA VAL A 129 -0.07 4.41 2.30
C VAL A 129 1.23 3.62 2.31
N GLY A 130 2.28 4.20 2.87
CA GLY A 130 3.57 3.52 3.02
C GLY A 130 3.66 2.71 4.31
N GLY A 131 4.80 2.80 4.99
CA GLY A 131 5.30 1.79 5.91
C GLY A 131 5.94 0.59 5.20
N SER A 132 6.79 -0.13 5.92
CA SER A 132 7.59 -1.24 5.39
C SER A 132 6.71 -2.32 4.75
N GLY A 133 5.51 -2.61 5.29
CA GLY A 133 4.56 -3.58 4.73
C GLY A 133 4.32 -3.43 3.23
N ALA A 134 4.35 -2.20 2.70
CA ALA A 134 4.20 -1.95 1.27
C ALA A 134 5.21 -2.73 0.41
N LEU A 135 6.43 -2.97 0.91
CA LEU A 135 7.45 -3.76 0.22
C LEU A 135 7.06 -5.24 0.07
N VAL A 136 6.27 -5.76 1.01
CA VAL A 136 5.91 -7.19 1.08
C VAL A 136 4.76 -7.53 0.14
N ASP A 137 3.69 -6.74 0.16
CA ASP A 137 2.42 -7.12 -0.48
C ASP A 137 1.85 -6.10 -1.47
N LEU A 138 2.42 -4.88 -1.56
CA LEU A 138 1.99 -3.85 -2.50
C LEU A 138 2.96 -3.68 -3.67
N ALA A 139 4.25 -3.52 -3.40
CA ALA A 139 5.27 -3.07 -4.34
C ALA A 139 5.32 -3.88 -5.64
N ASN A 140 5.29 -5.22 -5.54
CA ASN A 140 5.34 -6.12 -6.69
C ASN A 140 4.01 -6.85 -6.95
N ASN A 141 2.88 -6.29 -6.50
CA ASN A 141 1.57 -6.89 -6.68
C ASN A 141 0.94 -6.43 -7.99
N SER A 142 0.77 -7.35 -8.95
CA SER A 142 0.26 -7.03 -10.28
C SER A 142 -1.11 -6.34 -10.27
N ARG A 143 -1.95 -6.61 -9.26
CA ARG A 143 -3.27 -5.97 -9.14
C ARG A 143 -3.16 -4.53 -8.64
N VAL A 144 -2.20 -4.24 -7.76
CA VAL A 144 -1.87 -2.86 -7.37
C VAL A 144 -1.34 -2.11 -8.60
N HIS A 145 -0.51 -2.76 -9.42
CA HIS A 145 -0.03 -2.17 -10.68
C HIS A 145 -1.17 -1.85 -11.64
N ASP A 146 -2.11 -2.79 -11.83
CA ASP A 146 -3.28 -2.57 -12.69
C ASP A 146 -4.18 -1.44 -12.18
N LEU A 147 -4.34 -1.32 -10.85
CA LEU A 147 -5.04 -0.21 -10.22
C LEU A 147 -4.35 1.13 -10.52
N VAL A 148 -3.03 1.22 -10.28
CA VAL A 148 -2.24 2.43 -10.54
C VAL A 148 -2.31 2.83 -12.01
N LEU A 149 -2.09 1.88 -12.94
CA LEU A 149 -2.18 2.13 -14.38
C LEU A 149 -3.60 2.56 -14.80
N GLY A 150 -4.64 2.05 -14.14
CA GLY A 150 -6.02 2.48 -14.31
C GLY A 150 -6.23 3.95 -13.94
N PHE A 151 -5.73 4.39 -12.79
CA PHE A 151 -5.78 5.81 -12.39
C PHE A 151 -4.98 6.72 -13.35
N VAL A 152 -3.82 6.26 -13.82
CA VAL A 152 -3.04 6.96 -14.85
C VAL A 152 -3.84 7.09 -16.16
N LYS A 153 -4.48 6.01 -16.63
CA LYS A 153 -5.30 6.02 -17.85
C LYS A 153 -6.48 6.98 -17.76
N LEU A 154 -7.04 7.15 -16.56
CA LEU A 154 -8.12 8.11 -16.28
C LEU A 154 -7.62 9.54 -16.01
N ASN A 155 -6.30 9.79 -16.04
CA ASN A 155 -5.69 11.06 -15.71
C ASN A 155 -6.11 11.58 -14.31
N LYS A 156 -6.12 10.68 -13.32
CA LYS A 156 -6.49 10.98 -11.94
C LYS A 156 -5.26 11.08 -11.04
N PRO A 157 -5.27 11.98 -10.04
CA PRO A 157 -4.15 12.15 -9.12
C PRO A 157 -3.90 10.87 -8.29
N ILE A 158 -2.62 10.58 -8.09
CA ILE A 158 -2.12 9.50 -7.24
C ILE A 158 -1.12 10.11 -6.26
N ALA A 159 -1.36 9.91 -4.96
CA ALA A 159 -0.41 10.17 -3.91
C ALA A 159 0.13 8.84 -3.38
N ALA A 160 1.44 8.76 -3.18
CA ALA A 160 2.09 7.60 -2.56
C ALA A 160 3.17 8.11 -1.61
N GLU A 161 3.31 7.45 -0.46
CA GLU A 161 4.21 7.88 0.61
C GLU A 161 5.25 6.82 0.92
N CYS A 162 6.46 7.25 1.30
CA CYS A 162 7.52 6.37 1.80
C CYS A 162 7.77 5.17 0.87
N TYR A 163 7.76 3.94 1.38
CA TYR A 163 7.90 2.72 0.57
C TYR A 163 6.71 2.46 -0.36
N GLY A 164 5.54 3.07 -0.12
CA GLY A 164 4.39 3.00 -1.02
C GLY A 164 4.68 3.52 -2.42
N VAL A 165 5.64 4.44 -2.57
CA VAL A 165 6.09 4.97 -3.87
C VAL A 165 6.70 3.88 -4.76
N SER A 166 7.21 2.79 -4.20
CA SER A 166 7.70 1.62 -4.97
C SER A 166 6.62 1.03 -5.86
N CYS A 167 5.34 1.09 -5.45
CA CYS A 167 4.21 0.66 -6.27
C CYS A 167 4.13 1.42 -7.60
N LEU A 168 4.46 2.71 -7.61
CA LEU A 168 4.50 3.53 -8.84
C LEU A 168 5.72 3.20 -9.70
N ALA A 169 6.85 2.89 -9.07
CA ALA A 169 8.06 2.47 -9.78
C ALA A 169 7.89 1.13 -10.47
N PHE A 170 7.13 0.19 -9.89
CA PHE A 170 6.91 -1.16 -10.42
C PHE A 170 5.61 -1.30 -11.24
N ALA A 171 4.67 -0.37 -11.14
CA ALA A 171 3.51 -0.31 -12.03
C ALA A 171 3.94 0.10 -13.44
N ARG A 172 4.04 -0.87 -14.35
CA ARG A 172 4.54 -0.67 -15.72
C ARG A 172 3.68 -1.44 -16.72
N ASP A 173 3.48 -0.87 -17.90
CA ASP A 173 2.91 -1.61 -19.02
C ASP A 173 3.80 -2.81 -19.36
N ILE A 174 3.21 -3.97 -19.62
CA ILE A 174 3.96 -5.23 -19.79
C ILE A 174 4.82 -5.26 -21.07
N ARG A 175 4.46 -4.44 -22.05
CA ARG A 175 5.16 -4.33 -23.35
C ARG A 175 6.28 -3.31 -23.23
N GLU A 176 5.95 -2.10 -22.78
CA GLU A 176 6.91 -0.99 -22.70
C GLU A 176 7.87 -1.11 -21.52
N LYS A 177 7.39 -1.67 -20.39
CA LYS A 177 8.16 -1.90 -19.15
C LYS A 177 8.84 -0.64 -18.59
N ARG A 178 8.39 0.54 -19.01
CA ARG A 178 8.87 1.84 -18.53
C ARG A 178 8.23 2.19 -17.19
N SER A 179 9.03 2.74 -16.29
CA SER A 179 8.55 3.22 -15.00
C SER A 179 7.68 4.47 -15.19
N LEU A 180 6.59 4.59 -14.43
CA LEU A 180 5.78 5.81 -14.39
C LEU A 180 6.56 7.02 -13.85
N LEU A 181 7.66 6.76 -13.12
CA LEU A 181 8.49 7.78 -12.51
C LEU A 181 9.55 8.33 -13.47
N GLU A 182 9.72 7.73 -14.65
CA GLU A 182 10.72 8.15 -15.62
C GLU A 182 10.47 9.60 -16.08
N GLY A 183 11.47 10.46 -15.92
CA GLY A 183 11.38 11.89 -16.24
C GLY A 183 10.45 12.69 -15.32
N ARG A 184 9.99 12.12 -14.20
CA ARG A 184 9.16 12.79 -13.19
C ARG A 184 10.01 13.25 -12.01
N ARG A 185 9.52 14.26 -11.29
CA ARG A 185 10.06 14.69 -9.99
C ARG A 185 9.28 13.97 -8.91
N VAL A 186 9.97 13.09 -8.19
CA VAL A 186 9.37 12.16 -7.23
C VAL A 186 10.29 12.10 -6.01
N THR A 187 9.71 11.88 -4.84
CA THR A 187 10.42 11.56 -3.60
C THR A 187 9.80 10.30 -3.00
N GLY A 188 10.53 9.62 -2.14
CA GLY A 188 10.08 8.44 -1.41
C GLY A 188 10.90 8.26 -0.14
N HIS A 189 10.90 7.05 0.41
CA HIS A 189 11.83 6.70 1.48
C HIS A 189 13.27 6.69 0.92
N PRO A 190 14.21 7.48 1.47
CA PRO A 190 15.56 7.56 0.96
C PRO A 190 16.43 6.43 1.51
N LEU A 191 17.46 6.03 0.76
CA LEU A 191 18.38 4.97 1.17
C LEU A 191 19.08 5.30 2.50
N ASP A 192 19.40 6.57 2.73
CA ASP A 192 20.08 7.02 3.95
C ASP A 192 19.24 6.84 5.23
N TYR A 193 17.91 6.70 5.10
CA TYR A 193 17.00 6.48 6.23
C TYR A 193 16.55 5.01 6.32
N ASP A 194 17.05 4.13 5.44
CA ASP A 194 16.77 2.71 5.53
C ASP A 194 17.44 2.10 6.76
N TYR A 195 16.77 1.11 7.34
CA TYR A 195 17.33 0.36 8.44
C TYR A 195 18.40 -0.59 7.91
N LEU A 196 19.56 -0.64 8.56
CA LEU A 196 20.63 -1.58 8.17
C LEU A 196 20.29 -3.03 8.55
N ASP A 197 19.46 -3.20 9.58
CA ASP A 197 18.89 -4.46 10.05
C ASP A 197 17.66 -4.13 10.90
N GLY A 198 16.79 -5.12 11.13
CA GLY A 198 15.64 -4.96 12.00
C GLY A 198 14.38 -4.43 11.31
N THR A 199 14.35 -4.33 9.98
CA THR A 199 13.15 -3.92 9.25
C THR A 199 12.04 -4.95 9.47
N GLY A 200 11.06 -4.54 10.25
CA GLY A 200 9.92 -5.35 10.65
C GLY A 200 8.72 -5.23 9.74
N PHE A 201 7.94 -6.29 9.72
CA PHE A 201 6.63 -6.34 9.08
C PHE A 201 5.66 -7.02 10.04
N GLU A 202 4.47 -6.46 10.17
CA GLU A 202 3.41 -7.00 11.04
C GLU A 202 2.65 -8.05 10.23
N GLY A 203 2.75 -9.33 10.59
CA GLY A 203 2.01 -10.38 9.89
C GLY A 203 0.52 -10.41 10.26
N PRO A 204 -0.36 -11.01 9.44
CA PRO A 204 -1.79 -11.17 9.74
C PRO A 204 -2.07 -11.91 11.08
N HIS A 205 -1.10 -12.68 11.58
CA HIS A 205 -1.14 -13.40 12.85
C HIS A 205 -1.14 -12.51 14.10
N PHE A 206 -0.88 -11.20 13.98
CA PHE A 206 -1.03 -10.27 15.10
C PHE A 206 -2.52 -10.16 15.53
N THR A 207 -3.47 -10.41 14.62
CA THR A 207 -4.91 -10.22 14.88
C THR A 207 -5.59 -11.36 15.63
N ASP A 208 -5.05 -12.59 15.57
CA ASP A 208 -5.64 -13.77 16.24
C ASP A 208 -4.87 -14.21 17.51
N GLY A 209 -3.80 -13.49 17.87
CA GLY A 209 -2.96 -13.80 19.02
C GLY A 209 -2.21 -15.13 18.91
N SER A 210 -2.22 -15.77 17.74
CA SER A 210 -1.60 -17.07 17.54
C SER A 210 -0.10 -16.91 17.24
N LYS A 211 0.74 -17.56 18.04
CA LYS A 211 2.19 -17.70 17.78
C LYS A 211 2.51 -18.78 16.74
N LYS A 212 1.56 -19.11 15.85
CA LYS A 212 1.75 -20.16 14.82
C LYS A 212 2.28 -19.54 13.54
N GLY A 213 3.60 -19.39 13.47
CA GLY A 213 4.36 -18.84 12.35
C GLY A 213 5.83 -18.62 12.72
N PHE A 214 6.62 -18.05 11.81
CA PHE A 214 7.99 -17.61 12.13
C PHE A 214 7.95 -16.32 12.97
N GLY A 215 8.50 -16.36 14.19
CA GLY A 215 8.66 -15.18 15.06
C GLY A 215 7.39 -14.76 15.82
N GLU A 216 7.54 -13.92 16.85
CA GLU A 216 6.46 -13.44 17.74
C GLU A 216 5.51 -12.45 17.04
N GLY A 217 4.96 -12.79 15.88
CA GLY A 217 4.12 -11.91 15.05
C GLY A 217 4.91 -10.90 14.21
N TYR A 218 6.23 -10.80 14.45
CA TYR A 218 7.16 -9.92 13.76
C TYR A 218 8.10 -10.72 12.87
N VAL A 219 8.15 -10.39 11.59
CA VAL A 219 9.15 -10.92 10.65
C VAL A 219 10.16 -9.83 10.36
N ASN A 220 11.45 -10.10 10.61
CA ASN A 220 12.55 -9.21 10.22
C ASN A 220 13.18 -9.73 8.93
N PHE A 221 13.14 -8.94 7.85
CA PHE A 221 13.83 -9.29 6.59
C PHE A 221 15.25 -8.70 6.49
N GLY A 222 15.75 -8.08 7.57
CA GLY A 222 17.03 -7.39 7.58
C GLY A 222 16.88 -5.95 7.08
N ALA A 223 17.72 -5.56 6.12
CA ALA A 223 17.56 -4.29 5.42
C ALA A 223 16.37 -4.33 4.42
N PRO A 224 15.72 -3.19 4.13
CA PRO A 224 14.68 -3.09 3.12
C PRO A 224 15.17 -3.54 1.72
N PHE A 225 14.35 -4.31 1.01
CA PHE A 225 14.75 -4.95 -0.26
C PHE A 225 14.30 -4.20 -1.54
N TYR A 226 13.59 -3.07 -1.42
CA TYR A 226 13.30 -2.17 -2.54
C TYR A 226 13.51 -0.69 -2.18
N PRO A 227 14.76 -0.23 -2.00
CA PRO A 227 15.02 1.20 -2.01
C PRO A 227 14.65 1.78 -3.38
N LEU A 228 14.06 2.97 -3.38
CA LEU A 228 13.61 3.68 -4.59
C LEU A 228 14.74 4.47 -5.29
N GLU A 229 15.88 4.61 -4.61
CA GLU A 229 17.08 5.34 -5.03
C GLU A 229 18.16 4.42 -5.62
#